data_AF-A0A2X2E364-F1
#
_entry.id   AF-A0A2X2E364-F1
#
_cell.length_a   1.000
_cell.length_b   1.000
_cell.length_c   1.000
_cell.angle_alpha   90.00
_cell.angle_beta   90.00
_cell.angle_gamma   90.00
#
_symmetry.space_group_name_H-M   'P 1'
#
loop_
_entity.id
_entity.type
_entity.pdbx_description
1 polymer ?
#
loop_
_entity_poly.entity_id
_entity_poly.type
_entity_poly.pdbx_seq_one_letter_code
_entity_poly.pdbx_strand_id
1 'polypeptide(L)'
;MDLLGSFSQIAWNNRLSLTSGELNTDDIVYKNQHVTDVIAKLNQQDDLFNIDNLSLRYEKGLIKLAGQWNSETKTLNIEDATLSGILYTLPEQWLSFFAKPIEQDVKSINIKQLSLNQSILIDINPLFPFQFTGLTGQLKNLIIAKDGQWGLWQGTATLSADSGTLNGVELRRPDITLMTQQDTAIIPQFSAFVDKGIVRGSAALEQNNNQRLFSLIVNGLNVPLSLPNNMGWKLSQPTDETGQFTLKLKGNLAADAVIPTLNGTLIGKKDDQTPIDDRMQDGEIINNLSF
;
A
#
# COMPACT_ATOMS: atom_id res chain seq x y z
N MET A 1 23.79 -20.27 23.83
CA MET A 1 23.54 -19.02 23.09
C MET A 1 24.81 -18.77 22.33
N ASP A 2 24.96 -19.46 21.20
CA ASP A 2 26.21 -19.48 20.45
C ASP A 2 26.01 -18.56 19.24
N LEU A 3 26.49 -17.33 19.37
CA LEU A 3 26.63 -16.41 18.25
C LEU A 3 27.80 -16.92 17.40
N LEU A 4 27.51 -17.68 16.34
CA LEU A 4 28.50 -18.06 15.33
C LEU A 4 28.45 -17.01 14.22
N GLY A 5 29.27 -15.96 14.37
CA GLY A 5 29.47 -14.93 13.35
C GLY A 5 30.95 -14.79 13.04
N SER A 6 31.31 -14.71 11.75
CA SER A 6 32.65 -14.33 11.32
C SER A 6 32.58 -12.96 10.67
N PHE A 7 33.20 -11.97 11.32
CA PHE A 7 33.35 -10.62 10.79
C PHE A 7 34.83 -10.42 10.46
N SER A 8 35.13 -10.02 9.23
CA SER A 8 36.53 -9.94 8.78
C SER A 8 37.29 -8.80 9.47
N GLN A 9 36.63 -7.65 9.69
CA GLN A 9 37.11 -6.53 10.53
C GLN A 9 35.92 -5.70 11.04
N ILE A 10 35.91 -5.33 12.33
CA ILE A 10 35.00 -4.33 12.90
C ILE A 10 35.87 -3.23 13.54
N ALA A 11 35.92 -2.04 12.94
CA ALA A 11 36.58 -0.89 13.55
C ALA A 11 35.54 0.01 14.21
N TRP A 12 35.61 0.16 15.53
CA TRP A 12 34.75 1.05 16.31
C TRP A 12 35.41 2.43 16.46
N ASN A 13 35.47 3.18 15.36
CA ASN A 13 36.04 4.54 15.33
C ASN A 13 35.01 5.54 14.80
N ASN A 14 33.92 5.80 15.54
CA ASN A 14 32.79 6.69 15.16
C ASN A 14 32.15 6.46 13.76
N ARG A 15 32.58 5.41 13.04
CA ARG A 15 32.06 4.89 11.79
C ARG A 15 32.16 3.37 11.90
N LEU A 16 31.04 2.67 11.85
CA LEU A 16 31.03 1.22 11.66
C LEU A 16 31.50 0.97 10.22
N SER A 17 32.70 0.41 10.02
CA SER A 17 33.16 -0.07 8.72
C SER A 17 33.12 -1.60 8.71
N LEU A 18 32.35 -2.18 7.80
CA LEU A 18 32.20 -3.63 7.64
C LEU A 18 32.65 -4.04 6.23
N THR A 19 33.84 -4.60 6.05
CA THR A 19 34.26 -5.08 4.71
C THR A 19 33.36 -6.23 4.25
N SER A 20 33.21 -7.24 5.09
CA SER A 20 32.25 -8.34 4.91
C SER A 20 31.90 -8.97 6.25
N GLY A 21 30.69 -9.48 6.37
CA GLY A 21 30.20 -10.18 7.55
C GLY A 21 29.15 -11.21 7.21
N GLU A 22 29.24 -12.36 7.84
CA GLU A 22 28.19 -13.37 7.84
C GLU A 22 27.68 -13.54 9.27
N LEU A 23 26.36 -13.45 9.42
CA LEU A 23 25.65 -13.66 10.68
C LEU A 23 24.73 -14.86 10.51
N ASN A 24 24.87 -15.84 11.39
CA ASN A 24 23.93 -16.94 11.52
C ASN A 24 23.56 -17.06 13.00
N THR A 25 22.31 -16.77 13.33
CA THR A 25 21.85 -16.80 14.72
C THR A 25 20.38 -17.19 14.82
N ASP A 26 20.08 -18.02 15.80
CA ASP A 26 18.73 -18.55 16.00
C ASP A 26 17.78 -17.50 16.57
N ASP A 27 18.30 -16.52 17.34
CA ASP A 27 17.48 -15.65 18.19
C ASP A 27 18.09 -14.25 18.33
N ILE A 28 17.33 -13.22 17.93
CA ILE A 28 17.66 -11.81 18.18
C ILE A 28 16.45 -11.14 18.81
N VAL A 29 16.69 -10.49 19.94
CA VAL A 29 15.71 -9.62 20.60
C VAL A 29 16.20 -8.17 20.56
N TYR A 30 15.42 -7.28 19.94
CA TYR A 30 15.72 -5.86 19.86
C TYR A 30 14.48 -5.02 20.08
N LYS A 31 14.48 -4.14 21.10
CA LYS A 31 13.36 -3.23 21.45
C LYS A 31 12.00 -3.96 21.47
N ASN A 32 11.95 -5.10 22.18
CA ASN A 32 10.80 -6.00 22.29
C ASN A 32 10.33 -6.65 20.97
N GLN A 33 11.08 -6.49 19.89
CA GLN A 33 10.89 -7.25 18.67
C GLN A 33 11.73 -8.52 18.74
N HIS A 34 11.13 -9.62 18.34
CA HIS A 34 11.74 -10.93 18.36
C HIS A 34 11.84 -11.44 16.93
N VAL A 35 13.07 -11.67 16.47
CA VAL A 35 13.33 -12.30 15.18
C VAL A 35 14.17 -13.56 15.38
N THR A 36 13.88 -14.58 14.59
CA THR A 36 14.55 -15.89 14.69
C THR A 36 15.10 -16.33 13.34
N ASP A 37 15.90 -17.39 13.33
CA ASP A 37 16.48 -18.00 12.13
C ASP A 37 17.17 -16.98 11.20
N VAL A 38 17.96 -16.05 11.78
CA VAL A 38 18.58 -14.96 11.06
C VAL A 38 19.85 -15.45 10.36
N ILE A 39 19.83 -15.39 9.03
CA ILE A 39 20.97 -15.65 8.16
C ILE A 39 21.19 -14.39 7.33
N ALA A 40 22.31 -13.72 7.54
CA ALA A 40 22.67 -12.52 6.79
C ALA A 40 24.09 -12.61 6.24
N LYS A 41 24.26 -12.20 4.99
CA LYS A 41 25.55 -11.96 4.36
C LYS A 41 25.59 -10.52 3.86
N LEU A 42 26.54 -9.78 4.39
CA LEU A 42 26.67 -8.34 4.22
C LEU A 42 28.08 -8.02 3.75
N ASN A 43 28.22 -7.03 2.90
CA ASN A 43 29.53 -6.48 2.54
C ASN A 43 29.44 -4.98 2.26
N GLN A 44 30.56 -4.29 2.44
CA GLN A 44 30.66 -2.87 2.11
C GLN A 44 31.82 -2.67 1.14
N GLN A 45 31.54 -1.95 0.07
CA GLN A 45 32.53 -1.48 -0.88
C GLN A 45 32.30 0.01 -1.13
N ASP A 46 33.23 0.84 -0.66
CA ASP A 46 33.14 2.30 -0.76
C ASP A 46 31.80 2.83 -0.20
N ASP A 47 30.99 3.50 -1.04
CA ASP A 47 29.67 4.04 -0.71
C ASP A 47 28.52 3.02 -0.86
N LEU A 48 28.82 1.76 -1.19
CA LEU A 48 27.85 0.70 -1.36
C LEU A 48 27.87 -0.25 -0.17
N PHE A 49 26.75 -0.31 0.55
CA PHE A 49 26.48 -1.36 1.53
C PHE A 49 25.55 -2.40 0.90
N ASN A 50 26.07 -3.59 0.66
CA ASN A 50 25.35 -4.70 0.02
C ASN A 50 24.81 -5.67 1.07
N ILE A 51 23.57 -6.07 0.85
CA ILE A 51 22.91 -7.19 1.50
C ILE A 51 22.83 -8.29 0.44
N ASP A 52 23.84 -9.16 0.40
CA ASP A 52 23.90 -10.26 -0.58
C ASP A 52 22.72 -11.22 -0.38
N ASN A 53 22.41 -11.48 0.89
CA ASN A 53 21.25 -12.24 1.30
C ASN A 53 20.94 -11.95 2.77
N LEU A 54 19.68 -11.70 3.06
CA LEU A 54 19.11 -11.69 4.40
C LEU A 54 17.91 -12.62 4.39
N SER A 55 17.87 -13.56 5.33
CA SER A 55 16.71 -14.40 5.63
C SER A 55 16.47 -14.35 7.13
N LEU A 56 15.23 -14.09 7.55
CA LEU A 56 14.85 -14.10 8.95
C LEU A 56 13.38 -14.48 9.10
N ARG A 57 13.01 -14.86 10.32
CA ARG A 57 11.61 -15.00 10.72
C ARG A 57 11.20 -13.88 11.66
N TYR A 58 10.01 -13.36 11.43
CA TYR A 58 9.35 -12.36 12.27
C TYR A 58 7.90 -12.79 12.47
N GLU A 59 7.47 -12.96 13.72
CA GLU A 59 6.12 -13.42 14.06
C GLU A 59 5.69 -14.67 13.26
N LYS A 60 6.60 -15.65 13.13
CA LYS A 60 6.48 -16.89 12.31
C LYS A 60 6.46 -16.69 10.79
N GLY A 61 6.31 -15.46 10.31
CA GLY A 61 6.48 -15.10 8.91
C GLY A 61 7.94 -15.17 8.48
N LEU A 62 8.18 -15.34 7.18
CA LEU A 62 9.51 -15.41 6.56
C LEU A 62 9.75 -14.12 5.76
N ILE A 63 10.88 -13.48 6.03
CA ILE A 63 11.39 -12.34 5.28
C ILE A 63 12.69 -12.76 4.61
N LYS A 64 12.76 -12.59 3.30
CA LYS A 64 14.00 -12.66 2.52
C LYS A 64 14.24 -11.34 1.81
N LEU A 65 15.49 -10.91 1.76
CA LEU A 65 15.89 -9.64 1.15
C LEU A 65 17.29 -9.76 0.55
N ALA A 66 17.45 -9.25 -0.65
CA ALA A 66 18.74 -8.92 -1.25
C ALA A 66 18.66 -7.50 -1.81
N GLY A 67 19.73 -6.73 -1.66
CA GLY A 67 19.73 -5.33 -2.08
C GLY A 67 20.99 -4.57 -1.72
N GLN A 68 20.96 -3.28 -1.97
CA GLN A 68 22.09 -2.39 -1.75
C GLN A 68 21.61 -1.01 -1.29
N TRP A 69 22.33 -0.44 -0.34
CA TRP A 69 22.22 0.97 0.05
C TRP A 69 23.44 1.71 -0.49
N ASN A 70 23.21 2.78 -1.26
CA ASN A 70 24.26 3.68 -1.71
C ASN A 70 24.23 4.97 -0.87
N SER A 71 25.26 5.21 -0.07
CA SER A 71 25.33 6.36 0.84
C SER A 71 25.54 7.70 0.13
N GLU A 72 26.24 7.71 -1.00
CA GLU A 72 26.51 8.93 -1.78
C GLU A 72 25.22 9.45 -2.44
N THR A 73 24.53 8.58 -3.18
CA THR A 73 23.29 8.90 -3.91
C THR A 73 22.05 8.84 -3.03
N LYS A 74 22.18 8.31 -1.80
CA LYS A 74 21.07 8.14 -0.84
C LYS A 74 19.97 7.23 -1.38
N THR A 75 20.34 6.16 -2.06
CA THR A 75 19.40 5.26 -2.76
C THR A 75 19.42 3.86 -2.18
N LEU A 76 18.24 3.35 -1.84
CA LEU A 76 18.01 1.95 -1.48
C LEU A 76 17.51 1.18 -2.70
N ASN A 77 18.25 0.19 -3.17
CA ASN A 77 17.79 -0.74 -4.20
C ASN A 77 17.51 -2.10 -3.56
N ILE A 78 16.28 -2.56 -3.70
CA ILE A 78 15.83 -3.89 -3.33
C ILE A 78 15.86 -4.73 -4.61
N GLU A 79 16.85 -5.61 -4.71
CA GLU A 79 17.04 -6.46 -5.89
C GLU A 79 16.02 -7.61 -5.90
N ASP A 80 15.82 -8.25 -4.74
CA ASP A 80 14.79 -9.25 -4.52
C ASP A 80 14.31 -9.18 -3.08
N ALA A 81 12.99 -9.29 -2.89
CA ALA A 81 12.40 -9.44 -1.58
C ALA A 81 11.26 -10.46 -1.60
N THR A 82 11.14 -11.22 -0.52
CA THR A 82 10.02 -12.13 -0.30
C THR A 82 9.50 -11.96 1.11
N LEU A 83 8.21 -11.65 1.23
CA LEU A 83 7.49 -11.55 2.49
C LEU A 83 6.40 -12.63 2.48
N SER A 84 6.54 -13.64 3.33
CA SER A 84 5.64 -14.80 3.35
C SER A 84 5.07 -15.05 4.74
N GLY A 85 3.75 -15.12 4.85
CA GLY A 85 3.09 -15.31 6.15
C GLY A 85 3.28 -14.14 7.11
N ILE A 86 3.48 -12.92 6.59
CA ILE A 86 3.68 -11.74 7.44
C ILE A 86 2.33 -11.28 8.00
N LEU A 87 2.27 -11.08 9.31
CA LEU A 87 1.19 -10.35 9.97
C LEU A 87 1.67 -8.92 10.21
N TYR A 88 1.08 -7.95 9.52
CA TYR A 88 1.48 -6.55 9.65
C TYR A 88 0.29 -5.66 9.97
N THR A 89 0.41 -4.92 11.07
CA THR A 89 -0.52 -3.85 11.44
C THR A 89 0.12 -2.51 11.10
N LEU A 90 -0.56 -1.73 10.27
CA LEU A 90 -0.13 -0.39 9.89
C LEU A 90 -0.08 0.52 11.12
N PRO A 91 0.94 1.39 11.23
CA PRO A 91 0.94 2.45 12.23
C PRO A 91 -0.27 3.38 12.04
N GLU A 92 -0.81 3.92 13.14
CA GLU A 92 -1.99 4.79 13.12
C GLU A 92 -1.88 5.98 12.13
N GLN A 93 -0.67 6.50 11.94
CA GLN A 93 -0.40 7.67 11.10
C GLN A 93 0.20 7.31 9.72
N TRP A 94 0.03 6.08 9.24
CA TRP A 94 0.66 5.62 7.99
C TRP A 94 0.29 6.50 6.78
N LEU A 95 -0.95 6.97 6.67
CA LEU A 95 -1.38 7.86 5.58
C LEU A 95 -0.60 9.18 5.58
N SER A 96 -0.54 9.83 6.74
CA SER A 96 0.18 11.10 6.91
C SER A 96 1.69 10.94 6.72
N PHE A 97 2.25 9.77 7.03
CA PHE A 97 3.65 9.44 6.77
C PHE A 97 3.96 9.48 5.26
N PHE A 98 3.09 8.93 4.41
CA PHE A 98 3.31 8.94 2.95
C PHE A 98 2.97 10.27 2.28
N ALA A 99 2.21 11.15 2.95
CA ALA A 99 1.90 12.50 2.45
C ALA A 99 3.08 13.46 2.58
N LYS A 100 4.00 13.20 3.52
CA LYS A 100 5.18 14.03 3.76
C LYS A 100 6.38 13.57 2.92
N PRO A 101 7.35 14.45 2.66
CA PRO A 101 8.66 14.02 2.19
C PRO A 101 9.26 12.97 3.13
N ILE A 102 10.10 12.10 2.57
CA ILE A 102 10.79 11.06 3.34
C ILE A 102 11.65 11.74 4.40
N GLU A 103 11.34 11.46 5.67
CA GLU A 103 12.21 11.80 6.78
C GLU A 103 13.47 10.92 6.69
N GLN A 104 14.63 11.47 7.07
CA GLN A 104 15.98 10.89 6.90
C GLN A 104 16.61 11.12 5.53
N ASP A 105 17.90 10.75 5.44
CA ASP A 105 18.77 11.00 4.30
C ASP A 105 18.53 10.00 3.14
N VAL A 106 17.28 9.61 2.86
CA VAL A 106 16.92 8.71 1.75
C VAL A 106 16.28 9.51 0.61
N LYS A 107 16.85 9.42 -0.58
CA LYS A 107 16.32 10.08 -1.80
C LYS A 107 15.49 9.17 -2.67
N SER A 108 15.84 7.88 -2.77
CA SER A 108 15.13 6.95 -3.64
C SER A 108 15.09 5.54 -3.08
N ILE A 109 13.98 4.84 -3.36
CA ILE A 109 13.75 3.44 -3.01
C ILE A 109 13.22 2.73 -4.25
N ASN A 110 14.04 1.83 -4.77
CA ASN A 110 13.77 1.08 -5.99
C ASN A 110 13.57 -0.40 -5.64
N ILE A 111 12.52 -1.01 -6.16
CA ILE A 111 12.21 -2.43 -5.98
C ILE A 111 12.27 -3.08 -7.36
N LYS A 112 13.27 -3.89 -7.61
CA LYS A 112 13.34 -4.68 -8.84
C LYS A 112 12.33 -5.83 -8.80
N GLN A 113 12.28 -6.56 -7.70
CA GLN A 113 11.26 -7.59 -7.47
C GLN A 113 10.91 -7.69 -5.99
N LEU A 114 9.62 -7.80 -5.68
CA LEU A 114 9.14 -8.16 -4.36
C LEU A 114 7.93 -9.07 -4.48
N SER A 115 7.95 -10.20 -3.77
CA SER A 115 6.81 -11.12 -3.64
C SER A 115 6.20 -11.06 -2.25
N LEU A 116 4.87 -10.99 -2.20
CA LEU A 116 4.05 -11.17 -1.00
C LEU A 116 3.34 -12.50 -1.12
N ASN A 117 3.36 -13.33 -0.08
CA ASN A 117 2.67 -14.62 -0.07
C ASN A 117 1.91 -14.80 1.24
N GLN A 118 0.63 -15.15 1.15
CA GLN A 118 -0.19 -15.59 2.29
C GLN A 118 -0.05 -14.72 3.54
N SER A 119 -0.03 -13.40 3.35
CA SER A 119 0.18 -12.42 4.42
C SER A 119 -1.13 -11.80 4.88
N ILE A 120 -1.08 -11.07 6.00
CA ILE A 120 -2.21 -10.32 6.56
C ILE A 120 -1.77 -8.88 6.75
N LEU A 121 -2.54 -7.96 6.17
CA LEU A 121 -2.37 -6.52 6.35
C LEU A 121 -3.57 -5.97 7.10
N ILE A 122 -3.33 -5.18 8.13
CA ILE A 122 -4.36 -4.62 9.01
C ILE A 122 -4.16 -3.11 9.13
N ASP A 123 -5.23 -2.34 8.98
CA ASP A 123 -5.34 -0.98 9.47
C ASP A 123 -6.37 -0.96 10.60
N ILE A 124 -5.95 -0.41 11.73
CA ILE A 124 -6.74 -0.30 12.96
C ILE A 124 -7.35 1.09 13.17
N ASN A 125 -7.23 2.00 12.19
CA ASN A 125 -7.84 3.32 12.27
C ASN A 125 -9.36 3.19 12.46
N PRO A 126 -9.93 3.67 13.58
CA PRO A 126 -11.34 3.47 13.89
C PRO A 126 -12.28 4.22 12.92
N LEU A 127 -11.78 5.20 12.18
CA LEU A 127 -12.57 5.94 11.18
C LEU A 127 -12.78 5.17 9.89
N PHE A 128 -11.83 4.29 9.54
CA PHE A 128 -11.88 3.50 8.32
C PHE A 128 -10.99 2.24 8.45
N PRO A 129 -11.36 1.28 9.31
CA PRO A 129 -10.54 0.10 9.53
C PRO A 129 -10.57 -0.81 8.29
N PHE A 130 -9.48 -1.51 8.05
CA PHE A 130 -9.47 -2.56 7.04
C PHE A 130 -8.56 -3.73 7.39
N GLN A 131 -8.83 -4.87 6.76
CA GLN A 131 -7.95 -6.02 6.81
C GLN A 131 -7.97 -6.74 5.47
N PHE A 132 -6.82 -7.26 5.04
CA PHE A 132 -6.70 -8.21 3.94
C PHE A 132 -6.02 -9.48 4.46
N THR A 133 -6.62 -10.64 4.17
CA THR A 133 -6.15 -11.95 4.64
C THR A 133 -5.83 -12.84 3.44
N GLY A 134 -4.71 -13.57 3.51
CA GLY A 134 -4.21 -14.32 2.35
C GLY A 134 -3.63 -13.40 1.27
N LEU A 135 -3.14 -12.22 1.67
CA LEU A 135 -2.56 -11.23 0.77
C LEU A 135 -1.36 -11.83 0.03
N THR A 136 -1.46 -11.85 -1.29
CA THR A 136 -0.46 -12.36 -2.21
C THR A 136 -0.26 -11.37 -3.33
N GLY A 137 0.98 -11.20 -3.80
CA GLY A 137 1.25 -10.25 -4.85
C GLY A 137 2.69 -10.19 -5.31
N GLN A 138 2.90 -9.43 -6.38
CA GLN A 138 4.19 -9.24 -7.03
C GLN A 138 4.36 -7.79 -7.43
N LEU A 139 5.49 -7.19 -7.04
CA LEU A 139 5.95 -5.88 -7.48
C LEU A 139 7.14 -6.08 -8.40
N LYS A 140 7.20 -5.34 -9.50
CA LYS A 140 8.29 -5.42 -10.48
C LYS A 140 8.74 -4.04 -10.93
N ASN A 141 10.04 -3.79 -10.83
CA ASN A 141 10.69 -2.54 -11.22
C ASN A 141 9.98 -1.30 -10.66
N LEU A 142 9.48 -1.39 -9.43
CA LEU A 142 8.68 -0.37 -8.76
C LEU A 142 9.57 0.65 -8.03
N ILE A 143 9.51 1.92 -8.43
CA ILE A 143 10.11 3.04 -7.70
C ILE A 143 9.05 3.60 -6.76
N ILE A 144 9.22 3.36 -5.46
CA ILE A 144 8.27 3.80 -4.41
C ILE A 144 8.68 5.12 -3.75
N ALA A 145 9.90 5.58 -4.05
CA ALA A 145 10.41 6.88 -3.63
C ALA A 145 11.37 7.46 -4.68
N LYS A 146 11.19 8.74 -4.99
CA LYS A 146 11.99 9.50 -5.96
C LYS A 146 12.19 10.92 -5.44
N ASP A 147 13.42 11.42 -5.49
CA ASP A 147 13.80 12.76 -5.04
C ASP A 147 13.29 13.13 -3.63
N GLY A 148 13.33 12.16 -2.71
CA GLY A 148 12.87 12.30 -1.33
C GLY A 148 11.35 12.33 -1.17
N GLN A 149 10.59 12.01 -2.22
CA GLN A 149 9.13 11.95 -2.20
C GLN A 149 8.64 10.52 -2.35
N TRP A 150 7.72 10.11 -1.47
CA TRP A 150 6.91 8.91 -1.68
C TRP A 150 6.10 9.03 -2.97
N GLY A 151 5.84 7.89 -3.62
CA GLY A 151 4.99 7.83 -4.79
C GLY A 151 5.07 6.49 -5.48
N LEU A 152 4.43 6.38 -6.64
CA LEU A 152 4.46 5.20 -7.50
C LEU A 152 4.97 5.67 -8.87
N TRP A 153 6.28 5.78 -9.01
CA TRP A 153 6.92 6.56 -10.07
C TRP A 153 7.24 5.79 -11.33
N GLN A 154 7.51 4.49 -11.20
CA GLN A 154 7.82 3.59 -12.30
C GLN A 154 7.57 2.15 -11.84
N GLY A 155 7.09 1.25 -12.69
CA GLY A 155 6.94 -0.18 -12.41
C GLY A 155 5.52 -0.71 -12.48
N THR A 156 5.34 -1.94 -11.99
CA THR A 156 4.04 -2.60 -11.87
C THR A 156 3.88 -3.29 -10.53
N ALA A 157 2.64 -3.46 -10.09
CA ALA A 157 2.28 -4.28 -8.95
C ALA A 157 0.99 -5.04 -9.24
N THR A 158 0.90 -6.31 -8.82
CA THR A 158 -0.34 -7.07 -8.78
C THR A 158 -0.54 -7.60 -7.38
N LEU A 159 -1.71 -7.35 -6.79
CA LEU A 159 -2.04 -7.79 -5.44
C LEU A 159 -3.42 -8.45 -5.47
N SER A 160 -3.59 -9.48 -4.64
CA SER A 160 -4.87 -10.13 -4.39
C SER A 160 -4.91 -10.64 -2.96
N ALA A 161 -6.10 -10.84 -2.41
CA ALA A 161 -6.26 -11.51 -1.13
C ALA A 161 -7.39 -12.53 -1.20
N ASP A 162 -7.38 -13.52 -0.31
CA ASP A 162 -8.47 -14.50 -0.22
C ASP A 162 -9.76 -13.82 0.24
N SER A 163 -9.62 -12.91 1.21
CA SER A 163 -10.70 -12.11 1.79
C SER A 163 -10.18 -10.78 2.32
N GLY A 164 -11.11 -9.86 2.56
CA GLY A 164 -10.81 -8.63 3.28
C GLY A 164 -12.05 -8.02 3.92
N THR A 165 -11.81 -6.97 4.69
CA THR A 165 -12.86 -6.08 5.21
C THR A 165 -12.44 -4.64 4.93
N LEU A 166 -13.37 -3.81 4.46
CA LEU A 166 -13.19 -2.36 4.30
C LEU A 166 -14.32 -1.66 5.05
N ASN A 167 -14.01 -1.00 6.16
CA ASN A 167 -14.96 -0.30 7.02
C ASN A 167 -16.25 -1.11 7.31
N GLY A 168 -16.07 -2.37 7.72
CA GLY A 168 -17.15 -3.32 8.00
C GLY A 168 -17.75 -4.03 6.79
N VAL A 169 -17.39 -3.66 5.57
CA VAL A 169 -17.82 -4.36 4.35
C VAL A 169 -16.92 -5.54 4.09
N GLU A 170 -17.50 -6.74 4.06
CA GLU A 170 -16.77 -7.95 3.68
C GLU A 170 -16.49 -8.00 2.18
N LEU A 171 -15.23 -8.28 1.84
CA LEU A 171 -14.74 -8.48 0.49
C LEU A 171 -14.32 -9.94 0.30
N ARG A 172 -14.76 -10.57 -0.78
CA ARG A 172 -14.25 -11.88 -1.22
C ARG A 172 -13.41 -11.72 -2.46
N ARG A 173 -12.23 -12.33 -2.46
CA ARG A 173 -11.27 -12.32 -3.57
C ARG A 173 -10.98 -10.92 -4.13
N PRO A 174 -10.63 -9.92 -3.29
CA PRO A 174 -10.22 -8.63 -3.81
C PRO A 174 -8.93 -8.77 -4.62
N ASP A 175 -8.85 -8.04 -5.74
CA ASP A 175 -7.68 -7.96 -6.59
C ASP A 175 -7.46 -6.53 -7.11
N ILE A 176 -6.20 -6.19 -7.35
CA ILE A 176 -5.78 -4.91 -7.91
C ILE A 176 -4.53 -5.10 -8.75
N THR A 177 -4.50 -4.44 -9.90
CA THR A 177 -3.30 -4.29 -10.72
C THR A 177 -2.96 -2.82 -10.83
N LEU A 178 -1.68 -2.50 -10.66
CA LEU A 178 -1.09 -1.18 -10.79
C LEU A 178 -0.01 -1.23 -11.87
N MET A 179 0.01 -0.20 -12.70
CA MET A 179 1.10 0.09 -13.62
C MET A 179 1.37 1.59 -13.63
N THR A 180 2.62 1.97 -13.88
CA THR A 180 2.98 3.39 -14.03
C THR A 180 3.24 3.73 -15.49
N GLN A 181 2.88 4.94 -15.89
CA GLN A 181 3.26 5.53 -17.16
C GLN A 181 3.73 6.95 -16.90
N GLN A 182 5.04 7.20 -17.05
CA GLN A 182 5.67 8.46 -16.65
C GLN A 182 5.34 8.78 -15.18
N ASP A 183 4.90 10.00 -14.87
CA ASP A 183 4.53 10.39 -13.51
C ASP A 183 3.06 10.05 -13.15
N THR A 184 2.43 9.16 -13.91
CA THR A 184 1.06 8.68 -13.62
C THR A 184 1.07 7.22 -13.16
N ALA A 185 0.50 6.96 -11.99
CA ALA A 185 0.16 5.62 -11.54
C ALA A 185 -1.27 5.29 -11.97
N ILE A 186 -1.46 4.14 -12.60
CA ILE A 186 -2.73 3.71 -13.21
C ILE A 186 -3.11 2.36 -12.63
N ILE A 187 -4.33 2.28 -12.12
CA ILE A 187 -5.00 1.05 -11.77
C ILE A 187 -6.04 0.79 -12.86
N PRO A 188 -5.71 0.01 -13.91
CA PRO A 188 -6.65 -0.23 -15.01
C PRO A 188 -7.89 -0.98 -14.52
N GLN A 189 -7.72 -1.86 -13.52
CA GLN A 189 -8.80 -2.56 -12.88
C GLN A 189 -8.44 -2.94 -11.44
N PHE A 190 -9.44 -2.83 -10.56
CA PHE A 190 -9.53 -3.57 -9.31
C PHE A 190 -10.91 -4.19 -9.20
N SER A 191 -11.05 -5.28 -8.45
CA SER A 191 -12.37 -5.86 -8.16
C SER A 191 -12.45 -6.57 -6.83
N ALA A 192 -13.68 -6.76 -6.34
CA ALA A 192 -13.98 -7.63 -5.21
C ALA A 192 -15.44 -8.07 -5.29
N PHE A 193 -15.75 -9.29 -4.83
CA PHE A 193 -17.14 -9.68 -4.60
C PHE A 193 -17.60 -9.12 -3.26
N VAL A 194 -18.79 -8.52 -3.25
CA VAL A 194 -19.44 -7.95 -2.07
C VAL A 194 -20.86 -8.51 -2.02
N ASP A 195 -21.21 -9.15 -0.90
CA ASP A 195 -22.45 -9.93 -0.78
C ASP A 195 -22.60 -10.91 -1.98
N LYS A 196 -23.70 -10.82 -2.72
CA LYS A 196 -24.02 -11.59 -3.93
C LYS A 196 -23.58 -10.90 -5.23
N GLY A 197 -23.01 -9.71 -5.14
CA GLY A 197 -22.62 -8.87 -6.26
C GLY A 197 -21.12 -8.76 -6.45
N ILE A 198 -20.75 -7.78 -7.27
CA ILE A 198 -19.37 -7.44 -7.54
C ILE A 198 -19.18 -5.93 -7.62
N VAL A 199 -18.07 -5.47 -7.07
CA VAL A 199 -17.56 -4.12 -7.26
C VAL A 199 -16.34 -4.19 -8.14
N ARG A 200 -16.27 -3.34 -9.16
CA ARG A 200 -15.12 -3.20 -10.04
C ARG A 200 -14.84 -1.73 -10.30
N GLY A 201 -13.58 -1.37 -10.47
CA GLY A 201 -13.25 0.01 -10.77
C GLY A 201 -11.90 0.17 -11.40
N SER A 202 -11.58 1.41 -11.71
CA SER A 202 -10.27 1.86 -12.18
C SER A 202 -9.92 3.16 -11.47
N ALA A 203 -8.63 3.44 -11.38
CA ALA A 203 -8.13 4.68 -10.81
C ALA A 203 -6.88 5.16 -11.54
N ALA A 204 -6.62 6.45 -11.45
CA ALA A 204 -5.37 7.04 -11.88
C ALA A 204 -4.91 8.06 -10.83
N LEU A 205 -3.60 8.17 -10.67
CA LEU A 205 -2.94 9.11 -9.78
C LEU A 205 -1.86 9.82 -10.59
N GLU A 206 -2.13 11.07 -10.95
CA GLU A 206 -1.15 11.98 -11.52
C GLU A 206 -0.29 12.53 -10.37
N GLN A 207 1.01 12.31 -10.45
CA GLN A 207 1.94 12.62 -9.39
C GLN A 207 2.94 13.65 -9.88
N ASN A 208 3.20 14.67 -9.08
CA ASN A 208 4.40 15.48 -9.18
C ASN A 208 4.86 15.82 -7.76
N ASN A 209 5.99 16.52 -7.64
CA ASN A 209 6.59 16.79 -6.33
C ASN A 209 5.68 17.58 -5.37
N ASN A 210 4.63 18.26 -5.86
CA ASN A 210 3.74 19.12 -5.06
C ASN A 210 2.25 18.74 -5.15
N GLN A 211 1.86 17.80 -6.02
CA GLN A 211 0.47 17.46 -6.25
C GLN A 211 0.32 15.97 -6.51
N ARG A 212 -0.78 15.40 -5.98
CA ARG A 212 -1.16 14.01 -6.19
C ARG A 212 -2.64 13.96 -6.52
N LEU A 213 -2.97 14.27 -7.78
CA LEU A 213 -4.35 14.33 -8.25
C LEU A 213 -4.82 12.93 -8.59
N PHE A 214 -5.88 12.49 -7.94
CA PHE A 214 -6.45 11.17 -8.20
C PHE A 214 -7.79 11.29 -8.93
N SER A 215 -8.08 10.28 -9.73
CA SER A 215 -9.40 9.99 -10.26
C SER A 215 -9.75 8.53 -10.02
N LEU A 216 -11.01 8.26 -9.73
CA LEU A 216 -11.53 6.96 -9.36
C LEU A 216 -12.89 6.77 -10.04
N ILE A 217 -13.08 5.60 -10.65
CA ILE A 217 -14.38 5.15 -11.15
C ILE A 217 -14.67 3.80 -10.54
N VAL A 218 -15.82 3.67 -9.88
CA VAL A 218 -16.25 2.41 -9.25
C VAL A 218 -17.64 2.07 -9.74
N ASN A 219 -17.83 0.82 -10.12
CA ASN A 219 -19.11 0.27 -10.54
C ASN A 219 -19.47 -0.90 -9.63
N GLY A 220 -20.66 -0.84 -9.05
CA GLY A 220 -21.29 -1.95 -8.34
C GLY A 220 -22.34 -2.61 -9.24
N LEU A 221 -22.35 -3.94 -9.27
CA LEU A 221 -23.39 -4.72 -9.97
C LEU A 221 -23.97 -5.77 -9.01
N ASN A 222 -25.29 -5.73 -8.84
CA ASN A 222 -26.03 -6.61 -7.92
C ASN A 222 -25.52 -6.51 -6.47
N VAL A 223 -25.25 -5.28 -6.02
CA VAL A 223 -24.74 -4.96 -4.67
C VAL A 223 -25.75 -4.09 -3.92
N PRO A 224 -25.72 -4.07 -2.58
CA PRO A 224 -26.49 -3.12 -1.79
C PRO A 224 -26.20 -1.68 -2.23
N LEU A 225 -27.23 -0.91 -2.54
CA LEU A 225 -27.12 0.51 -2.91
C LEU A 225 -26.70 1.38 -1.72
N SER A 226 -26.80 0.87 -0.49
CA SER A 226 -26.21 1.45 0.72
C SER A 226 -24.68 1.35 0.80
N LEU A 227 -24.03 0.50 -0.01
CA LEU A 227 -22.58 0.25 0.05
C LEU A 227 -21.70 1.52 0.03
N PRO A 228 -21.98 2.54 -0.82
CA PRO A 228 -21.20 3.78 -0.81
C PRO A 228 -21.17 4.51 0.54
N ASN A 229 -22.22 4.35 1.37
CA ASN A 229 -22.27 4.95 2.71
C ASN A 229 -21.20 4.40 3.65
N ASN A 230 -20.95 3.08 3.61
CA ASN A 230 -19.83 2.46 4.33
C ASN A 230 -18.47 2.94 3.81
N MET A 231 -18.40 3.41 2.57
CA MET A 231 -17.16 3.93 1.97
C MET A 231 -16.98 5.44 2.20
N GLY A 232 -17.81 6.06 3.05
CA GLY A 232 -17.72 7.47 3.41
C GLY A 232 -18.56 8.40 2.54
N TRP A 233 -19.25 7.90 1.50
CA TRP A 233 -20.21 8.69 0.73
C TRP A 233 -21.57 8.69 1.42
N LYS A 234 -21.86 9.73 2.21
CA LYS A 234 -23.15 9.86 2.89
C LYS A 234 -24.27 10.07 1.87
N LEU A 235 -25.09 9.03 1.66
CA LEU A 235 -26.20 9.09 0.70
C LEU A 235 -27.19 10.19 1.07
N SER A 236 -27.65 10.94 0.06
CA SER A 236 -28.73 11.91 0.26
C SER A 236 -30.05 11.23 0.62
N GLN A 237 -30.29 10.05 0.05
CA GLN A 237 -31.45 9.19 0.27
C GLN A 237 -31.00 7.77 0.61
N PRO A 238 -31.09 7.36 1.88
CA PRO A 238 -30.78 5.99 2.29
C PRO A 238 -31.70 4.98 1.60
N THR A 239 -31.14 3.85 1.18
CA THR A 239 -31.89 2.73 0.60
C THR A 239 -31.21 1.41 0.92
N ASP A 240 -31.99 0.37 1.21
CA ASP A 240 -31.52 -1.01 1.44
C ASP A 240 -31.66 -1.89 0.18
N GLU A 241 -31.99 -1.28 -0.96
CA GLU A 241 -32.15 -2.00 -2.21
C GLU A 241 -30.84 -2.59 -2.72
N THR A 242 -30.95 -3.71 -3.43
CA THR A 242 -29.83 -4.27 -4.20
C THR A 242 -29.97 -3.90 -5.66
N GLY A 243 -28.97 -3.24 -6.22
CA GLY A 243 -28.99 -2.71 -7.58
C GLY A 243 -27.59 -2.57 -8.17
N GLN A 244 -27.43 -1.55 -9.01
CA GLN A 244 -26.16 -1.18 -9.61
C GLN A 244 -25.84 0.28 -9.32
N PHE A 245 -24.56 0.61 -9.15
CA PHE A 245 -24.16 2.00 -9.01
C PHE A 245 -22.92 2.31 -9.84
N THR A 246 -22.74 3.58 -10.18
CA THR A 246 -21.50 4.14 -10.71
C THR A 246 -21.11 5.33 -9.85
N LEU A 247 -19.95 5.23 -9.21
CA LEU A 247 -19.26 6.32 -8.51
C LEU A 247 -18.15 6.85 -9.41
N LYS A 248 -18.04 8.17 -9.54
CA LYS A 248 -16.88 8.86 -10.08
C LYS A 248 -16.41 9.86 -9.04
N LEU A 249 -15.13 9.81 -8.69
CA LEU A 249 -14.53 10.68 -7.67
C LEU A 249 -13.19 11.19 -8.16
N LYS A 250 -12.87 12.44 -7.84
CA LYS A 250 -11.54 13.01 -8.01
C LYS A 250 -11.17 13.84 -6.79
N GLY A 251 -9.88 14.05 -6.57
CA GLY A 251 -9.38 14.91 -5.49
C GLY A 251 -7.86 15.01 -5.49
N ASN A 252 -7.30 15.56 -4.42
CA ASN A 252 -5.86 15.73 -4.24
C ASN A 252 -5.38 15.05 -2.95
N LEU A 253 -4.62 13.96 -3.09
CA LEU A 253 -4.03 13.23 -1.96
C LEU A 253 -2.86 13.94 -1.30
N ALA A 254 -2.31 14.99 -1.93
CA ALA A 254 -1.23 15.81 -1.36
C ALA A 254 -1.75 16.97 -0.50
N ALA A 255 -3.07 17.17 -0.40
CA ALA A 255 -3.65 18.24 0.43
C ALA A 255 -3.61 17.86 1.92
N ASP A 256 -3.36 18.85 2.79
CA ASP A 256 -3.39 18.66 4.26
C ASP A 256 -4.71 18.07 4.74
N ALA A 257 -5.82 18.50 4.13
CA ALA A 257 -7.13 17.91 4.28
C ALA A 257 -7.62 17.44 2.90
N VAL A 258 -7.79 16.12 2.74
CA VAL A 258 -8.23 15.54 1.46
C VAL A 258 -9.71 15.79 1.19
N ILE A 259 -10.56 15.70 2.21
CA ILE A 259 -12.04 15.78 2.07
C ILE A 259 -12.47 17.03 1.29
N PRO A 260 -12.01 18.26 1.62
CA PRO A 260 -12.42 19.47 0.90
C PRO A 260 -12.00 19.51 -0.58
N THR A 261 -11.11 18.62 -1.02
CA THR A 261 -10.68 18.54 -2.43
C THR A 261 -11.56 17.61 -3.26
N LEU A 262 -12.41 16.83 -2.61
CA LEU A 262 -13.18 15.77 -3.24
C LEU A 262 -14.34 16.33 -4.07
N ASN A 263 -14.44 15.85 -5.30
CA ASN A 263 -15.50 16.19 -6.23
C ASN A 263 -15.95 14.93 -6.97
N GLY A 264 -17.25 14.73 -7.15
CA GLY A 264 -17.72 13.48 -7.72
C GLY A 264 -19.21 13.38 -7.99
N THR A 265 -19.61 12.22 -8.50
CA THR A 265 -21.01 11.86 -8.75
C THR A 265 -21.24 10.40 -8.36
N LEU A 266 -22.37 10.09 -7.76
CA LEU A 266 -22.82 8.74 -7.50
C LEU A 266 -24.22 8.56 -8.09
N ILE A 267 -24.36 7.61 -9.01
CA ILE A 267 -25.65 7.26 -9.60
C ILE A 267 -25.94 5.81 -9.24
N GLY A 268 -27.06 5.56 -8.57
CA GLY A 268 -27.55 4.23 -8.21
C GLY A 268 -28.85 3.93 -8.93
N LYS A 269 -29.00 2.71 -9.44
CA LYS A 269 -30.16 2.25 -10.21
C LYS A 269 -30.68 0.90 -9.70
N LYS A 270 -32.00 0.79 -9.68
CA LYS A 270 -32.73 -0.46 -9.47
C LYS A 270 -33.77 -0.57 -10.57
N ASP A 271 -33.59 -1.56 -11.46
CA ASP A 271 -34.42 -1.71 -12.66
C ASP A 271 -34.46 -0.38 -13.44
N ASP A 272 -35.64 0.19 -13.69
CA ASP A 272 -35.80 1.49 -14.39
C ASP A 272 -35.74 2.71 -13.44
N GLN A 273 -35.61 2.50 -12.13
CA GLN A 273 -35.56 3.57 -11.13
C GLN A 273 -34.12 4.02 -10.86
N THR A 274 -33.95 5.31 -10.56
CA THR A 274 -32.67 5.91 -10.14
C THR A 274 -32.81 6.46 -8.73
N PRO A 275 -32.79 5.60 -7.69
CA PRO A 275 -32.97 6.02 -6.30
C PRO A 275 -31.80 6.86 -5.74
N ILE A 276 -30.66 6.90 -6.42
CA ILE A 276 -29.49 7.71 -6.02
C ILE A 276 -29.00 8.51 -7.23
N ASP A 277 -28.95 9.84 -7.09
CA ASP A 277 -28.33 10.79 -8.02
C ASP A 277 -27.65 11.90 -7.20
N ASP A 278 -26.56 11.51 -6.55
CA ASP A 278 -25.82 12.39 -5.65
C ASP A 278 -24.65 13.04 -6.40
N ARG A 279 -24.33 14.28 -6.01
CA ARG A 279 -23.13 14.98 -6.43
C ARG A 279 -22.34 15.40 -5.20
N MET A 280 -21.02 15.38 -5.32
CA MET A 280 -20.11 15.91 -4.32
C MET A 280 -19.37 17.09 -4.89
N GLN A 281 -19.37 18.20 -4.16
CA GLN A 281 -18.59 19.39 -4.45
C GLN A 281 -17.83 19.80 -3.19
N ASP A 282 -16.52 19.94 -3.32
CA ASP A 282 -15.61 20.36 -2.25
C ASP A 282 -15.79 19.57 -0.93
N GLY A 283 -16.01 18.26 -1.07
CA GLY A 283 -16.21 17.34 0.04
C GLY A 283 -17.63 17.28 0.61
N GLU A 284 -18.55 18.12 0.13
CA GLU A 284 -19.94 18.15 0.58
C GLU A 284 -20.87 17.52 -0.46
N ILE A 285 -21.85 16.74 0.02
CA ILE A 285 -22.90 16.19 -0.84
C ILE A 285 -23.90 17.30 -1.14
N ILE A 286 -24.01 17.67 -2.41
CA ILE A 286 -24.99 18.64 -2.89
C ILE A 286 -26.21 17.88 -3.41
N ASN A 287 -27.36 18.14 -2.82
CA ASN A 287 -28.61 17.58 -3.28
C ASN A 287 -29.10 18.40 -4.48
N ASN A 288 -29.31 17.76 -5.62
CA ASN A 288 -30.20 18.30 -6.64
C ASN A 288 -31.64 18.16 -6.10
N LEU A 289 -32.06 19.06 -5.22
CA LEU A 289 -33.48 19.28 -4.96
C LEU A 289 -34.06 19.88 -6.25
N SER A 290 -34.45 19.02 -7.18
CA SER A 290 -35.39 19.40 -8.22
C SER A 290 -36.72 19.70 -7.53
N PHE A 291 -37.08 20.99 -7.48
CA PHE A 291 -38.42 21.46 -7.10
C PHE A 291 -39.47 20.99 -8.12
#